data_AF-A0A0H3NV99-F1
#
_entry.id   AF-A0A0H3NV99-F1
#
_cell.length_a   1.000
_cell.length_b   1.000
_cell.length_c   1.000
_cell.angle_alpha   90.00
_cell.angle_beta   90.00
_cell.angle_gamma   90.00
#
_symmetry.space_group_name_H-M   'P 1'
#
loop_
_entity.id
_entity.type
_entity.pdbx_description
1 polymer ?
#
loop_
_entity_poly.entity_id
_entity_poly.type
_entity_poly.pdbx_seq_one_letter_code
_entity_poly.pdbx_strand_id
1 'polypeptide(L)'
;MNKNNKYYPWLVLYNILQLNNIVSSVINKSMTIFIQYPSDTSNLDRIDRDFLAIGHAFQRGNSIDKILNISSESFLYIAPLVCTRNDNKLLINVNMLNAKSSYLLQAIFMNEITGSDVYKVILSKPAQGWLTVESFFEFLANNSSVDIDRINELKNVEMLKFSNNEYYFSSNFKVDNGDSQLMSLFHVKGNTITVLHRRFIL
;
A
#
# COMPACT_ATOMS: atom_id res chain seq x y z
N MET A 1 -3.79 21.91 -4.77
CA MET A 1 -2.72 21.02 -4.26
C MET A 1 -2.05 20.38 -5.46
N ASN A 2 -0.92 20.91 -5.94
CA ASN A 2 -0.23 20.33 -7.10
C ASN A 2 1.28 20.34 -6.84
N LYS A 3 1.80 19.14 -6.54
CA LYS A 3 3.21 18.70 -6.51
C LYS A 3 3.22 17.32 -5.83
N ASN A 4 3.51 16.28 -6.59
CA ASN A 4 4.51 15.26 -6.23
C ASN A 4 4.55 14.88 -4.73
N ASN A 5 3.43 14.37 -4.21
CA ASN A 5 3.23 14.27 -2.76
C ASN A 5 4.00 13.07 -2.18
N LYS A 6 5.26 13.30 -1.77
CA LYS A 6 6.11 12.31 -1.08
C LYS A 6 5.49 11.71 0.18
N TYR A 7 4.45 12.35 0.72
CA TYR A 7 3.70 11.88 1.89
C TYR A 7 2.52 10.98 1.53
N TYR A 8 2.24 10.75 0.24
CA TYR A 8 1.09 9.97 -0.19
C TYR A 8 1.05 8.54 0.36
N PRO A 9 2.15 7.74 0.34
CA PRO A 9 2.13 6.40 0.96
C PRO A 9 1.82 6.45 2.47
N TRP A 10 2.23 7.51 3.16
CA TRP A 10 1.98 7.71 4.58
C TRP A 10 0.53 8.12 4.86
N LEU A 11 -0.07 8.93 3.99
CA LEU A 11 -1.52 9.21 3.99
C LEU A 11 -2.33 7.92 3.80
N VAL A 12 -1.91 7.04 2.89
CA VAL A 12 -2.56 5.74 2.69
C VAL A 12 -2.45 4.88 3.94
N LEU A 13 -1.26 4.77 4.54
CA LEU A 13 -1.08 4.03 5.79
C LEU A 13 -1.96 4.60 6.91
N TYR A 14 -2.00 5.92 7.06
CA TYR A 14 -2.87 6.59 8.04
C TYR A 14 -4.34 6.23 7.83
N ASN A 15 -4.84 6.30 6.59
CA ASN A 15 -6.21 5.92 6.27
C ASN A 15 -6.49 4.44 6.54
N ILE A 16 -5.56 3.53 6.24
CA ILE A 16 -5.69 2.11 6.61
C ILE A 16 -5.86 1.96 8.12
N LEU A 17 -5.08 2.68 8.93
CA LEU A 17 -5.21 2.63 10.39
C LEU A 17 -6.56 3.17 10.85
N GLN A 18 -7.02 4.31 10.32
CA GLN A 18 -8.31 4.91 10.68
C GLN A 18 -9.49 4.00 10.31
N LEU A 19 -9.52 3.46 9.08
CA LEU A 19 -10.59 2.56 8.62
C LEU A 19 -10.73 1.29 9.46
N ASN A 20 -9.67 0.90 10.17
CA ASN A 20 -9.64 -0.29 11.01
C ASN A 20 -9.65 0.02 12.50
N ASN A 21 -9.94 1.27 12.89
CA ASN A 21 -9.98 1.74 14.28
C ASN A 21 -8.67 1.48 15.06
N ILE A 22 -7.52 1.55 14.37
CA ILE A 22 -6.20 1.34 14.97
C ILE A 22 -5.57 2.71 15.26
N VAL A 23 -5.22 2.93 16.53
CA VAL A 23 -4.57 4.16 16.98
C VAL A 23 -3.06 3.97 17.04
N SER A 24 -2.33 4.60 16.11
CA SER A 24 -0.87 4.74 16.18
C SER A 24 -0.53 6.12 16.72
N SER A 25 0.06 6.20 17.92
CA SER A 25 0.46 7.50 18.47
C SER A 25 1.55 8.19 17.62
N VAL A 26 2.35 7.39 16.90
CA VAL A 26 3.43 7.88 16.03
C VAL A 26 2.85 8.45 14.74
N ILE A 27 2.10 7.65 13.97
CA ILE A 27 1.53 8.10 12.70
C ILE A 27 0.52 9.22 12.94
N ASN A 28 -0.37 9.11 13.93
CA ASN A 28 -1.38 10.14 14.19
C ASN A 28 -0.75 11.49 14.53
N LYS A 29 0.36 11.50 15.28
CA LYS A 29 1.09 12.73 15.59
C LYS A 29 1.68 13.36 14.33
N SER A 30 2.46 12.61 13.55
CA SER A 30 3.10 13.11 12.33
C SER A 30 2.07 13.58 11.31
N MET A 31 0.95 12.86 11.17
CA MET A 31 -0.13 13.23 10.26
C MET A 31 -0.93 14.46 10.72
N THR A 32 -1.19 14.60 12.01
CA THR A 32 -1.85 15.80 12.55
C THR A 32 -1.02 17.05 12.22
N ILE A 33 0.30 16.99 12.46
CA ILE A 33 1.21 18.10 12.14
C ILE A 33 1.20 18.38 10.63
N PHE A 34 1.31 17.35 9.80
CA PHE A 34 1.31 17.49 8.35
C PHE A 34 0.03 18.15 7.82
N ILE A 35 -1.13 17.72 8.32
CA ILE A 35 -2.44 18.23 7.90
C ILE A 35 -2.64 19.68 8.35
N GLN A 36 -2.22 20.02 9.58
CA GLN A 36 -2.39 21.36 10.14
C GLN A 36 -1.39 22.36 9.56
N TYR A 37 -0.16 21.94 9.29
CA TYR A 37 0.95 22.82 8.89
C TYR A 37 1.70 22.27 7.66
N PRO A 38 1.04 22.13 6.50
CA PRO A 38 1.60 21.44 5.33
C PRO A 38 2.78 22.15 4.65
N SER A 39 3.12 23.37 5.08
CA SER A 39 4.19 24.19 4.49
C SER A 39 5.24 24.67 5.48
N ASP A 40 5.16 24.25 6.75
CA ASP A 40 6.16 24.58 7.77
C ASP A 40 7.36 23.65 7.65
N THR A 41 8.49 24.20 7.20
CA THR A 41 9.71 23.45 6.90
C THR A 41 10.27 22.70 8.11
N SER A 42 10.23 23.30 9.31
CA SER A 42 10.75 22.68 10.53
C SER A 42 9.94 21.44 10.93
N ASN A 43 8.63 21.51 10.73
CA ASN A 43 7.71 20.41 10.96
C ASN A 43 7.88 19.32 9.91
N LEU A 44 8.05 19.68 8.64
CA LEU A 44 8.30 18.73 7.54
C LEU A 44 9.62 17.97 7.72
N ASP A 45 10.70 18.61 8.17
CA ASP A 45 11.99 17.95 8.45
C ASP A 45 11.87 16.92 9.57
N ARG A 46 11.06 17.21 10.60
CA ARG A 46 10.76 16.25 11.66
C ARG A 46 9.97 15.06 11.13
N ILE A 47 8.93 15.32 10.35
CA ILE A 47 8.08 14.27 9.74
C ILE A 47 8.93 13.37 8.82
N ASP A 48 9.82 13.94 8.03
CA ASP A 48 10.71 13.20 7.14
C ASP A 48 11.61 12.23 7.91
N ARG A 49 12.15 12.65 9.06
CA ARG A 49 12.95 11.76 9.93
C ARG A 49 12.12 10.62 10.51
N ASP A 50 10.91 10.92 11.00
CA ASP A 50 10.01 9.90 11.57
C ASP A 50 9.65 8.86 10.50
N PHE A 51 9.26 9.31 9.32
CA PHE A 51 8.92 8.44 8.19
C PHE A 51 10.11 7.64 7.66
N LEU A 52 11.31 8.21 7.64
CA LEU A 52 12.52 7.46 7.29
C LEU A 52 12.79 6.32 8.29
N ALA A 53 12.67 6.59 9.59
CA ALA A 53 12.85 5.59 10.63
C ALA A 53 11.82 4.45 10.50
N ILE A 54 10.55 4.80 10.26
CA ILE A 54 9.47 3.82 10.05
C ILE A 54 9.72 3.01 8.77
N GLY A 55 10.12 3.66 7.66
CA GLY A 55 10.42 2.98 6.40
C GLY A 55 11.54 1.94 6.54
N HIS A 56 12.61 2.27 7.28
CA HIS A 56 13.69 1.32 7.58
C HIS A 56 13.23 0.16 8.47
N ALA A 57 12.33 0.40 9.42
CA ALA A 57 11.75 -0.66 10.24
C ALA A 57 10.99 -1.68 9.40
N PHE A 58 10.16 -1.17 8.51
CA PHE A 58 9.39 -1.93 7.53
C PHE A 58 10.30 -2.80 6.65
N GLN A 59 11.42 -2.26 6.15
CA GLN A 59 12.40 -3.03 5.37
C GLN A 59 13.05 -4.17 6.17
N ARG A 60 13.26 -3.99 7.48
CA ARG A 60 13.87 -5.00 8.35
C ARG A 60 12.87 -6.06 8.82
N GLY A 61 11.57 -5.76 8.78
CA GLY A 61 10.48 -6.66 9.14
C GLY A 61 10.26 -6.88 10.64
N ASN A 62 11.11 -6.30 11.51
CA ASN A 62 11.09 -6.57 12.94
C ASN A 62 10.53 -5.39 13.74
N SER A 63 9.64 -5.68 14.70
CA SER A 63 9.10 -4.71 15.67
C SER A 63 8.36 -3.51 15.05
N ILE A 64 7.70 -3.71 13.90
CA ILE A 64 6.90 -2.65 13.24
C ILE A 64 5.75 -2.20 14.16
N ASP A 65 5.10 -3.13 14.84
CA ASP A 65 4.08 -2.87 15.86
C ASP A 65 4.57 -1.89 16.94
N LYS A 66 5.77 -2.12 17.49
CA LYS A 66 6.40 -1.24 18.48
C LYS A 66 6.74 0.13 17.91
N ILE A 67 7.26 0.18 16.68
CA ILE A 67 7.68 1.43 16.04
C ILE A 67 6.47 2.30 15.64
N LEU A 68 5.38 1.67 15.23
CA LEU A 68 4.10 2.35 15.04
C LEU A 68 3.37 2.61 16.36
N ASN A 69 3.86 2.05 17.47
CA ASN A 69 3.20 2.04 18.78
C ASN A 69 1.72 1.58 18.68
N ILE A 70 1.51 0.41 18.09
CA ILE A 70 0.24 -0.29 17.98
C ILE A 70 0.35 -1.68 18.63
N SER A 71 -0.77 -2.34 18.92
CA SER A 71 -0.73 -3.71 19.43
C SER A 71 -0.27 -4.69 18.33
N SER A 72 0.30 -5.83 18.74
CA SER A 72 0.70 -6.87 17.79
C SER A 72 -0.51 -7.46 17.05
N GLU A 73 -1.69 -7.50 17.68
CA GLU A 73 -2.95 -7.89 17.02
C GLU A 73 -3.34 -6.91 15.92
N SER A 74 -3.31 -5.60 16.21
CA SER A 74 -3.57 -4.56 15.21
C SER A 74 -2.59 -4.64 14.04
N PHE A 75 -1.31 -4.91 14.32
CA PHE A 75 -0.31 -5.11 13.27
C PHE A 75 -0.62 -6.33 12.40
N LEU A 76 -0.90 -7.49 13.00
CA LEU A 76 -1.24 -8.71 12.26
C LEU A 76 -2.48 -8.52 11.37
N TYR A 77 -3.42 -7.70 11.82
CA TYR A 77 -4.63 -7.38 11.05
C TYR A 77 -4.32 -6.57 9.79
N ILE A 78 -3.45 -5.55 9.87
CA ILE A 78 -3.09 -4.71 8.71
C ILE A 78 -1.95 -5.27 7.87
N ALA A 79 -1.16 -6.21 8.38
CA ALA A 79 0.00 -6.77 7.69
C ALA A 79 -0.30 -7.27 6.26
N PRO A 80 -1.48 -7.87 5.95
CA PRO A 80 -1.82 -8.24 4.58
C PRO A 80 -2.07 -7.07 3.61
N LEU A 81 -2.25 -5.85 4.13
CA LEU A 81 -2.56 -4.64 3.35
C LEU A 81 -1.33 -3.78 3.07
N VAL A 82 -0.23 -4.02 3.79
CA VAL A 82 0.99 -3.20 3.72
C VAL A 82 2.17 -4.05 3.27
N CYS A 83 3.02 -3.47 2.43
CA CYS A 83 4.27 -4.10 2.00
C CYS A 83 5.35 -3.04 1.87
N THR A 84 6.59 -3.51 1.66
CA THR A 84 7.77 -2.65 1.65
C THR A 84 8.53 -2.91 0.37
N ARG A 85 8.91 -1.81 -0.30
CA ARG A 85 9.60 -1.82 -1.59
C ARG A 85 10.70 -0.78 -1.55
N ASN A 86 11.77 -1.04 -2.29
CA ASN A 86 12.89 -0.11 -2.45
C ASN A 86 12.70 0.77 -3.69
N ASP A 87 11.46 1.22 -3.93
CA ASP A 87 11.13 2.19 -4.96
C ASP A 87 10.13 3.22 -4.42
N ASN A 88 9.89 4.26 -5.22
CA ASN A 88 9.06 5.39 -4.82
C ASN A 88 7.62 5.27 -5.34
N LYS A 89 7.14 4.05 -5.63
CA LYS A 89 5.83 3.81 -6.24
C LYS A 89 5.01 2.80 -5.43
N LEU A 90 3.77 3.17 -5.14
CA LEU A 90 2.72 2.27 -4.72
C LEU A 90 2.14 1.60 -5.97
N LEU A 91 2.66 0.42 -6.31
CA LEU A 91 2.13 -0.40 -7.40
C LEU A 91 0.98 -1.28 -6.91
N ILE A 92 -0.18 -1.13 -7.53
CA ILE A 92 -1.35 -1.97 -7.27
C ILE A 92 -1.67 -2.78 -8.52
N ASN A 93 -1.60 -4.11 -8.38
CA ASN A 93 -2.10 -5.01 -9.42
C ASN A 93 -3.59 -5.28 -9.20
N VAL A 94 -4.45 -4.76 -10.08
CA VAL A 94 -5.90 -4.90 -9.97
C VAL A 94 -6.37 -6.35 -9.98
N ASN A 95 -5.61 -7.25 -10.61
CA ASN A 95 -5.94 -8.68 -10.70
C ASN A 95 -5.56 -9.48 -9.46
N MET A 96 -4.69 -8.94 -8.60
CA MET A 96 -4.28 -9.56 -7.34
C MET A 96 -5.10 -9.09 -6.13
N LEU A 97 -5.97 -8.10 -6.33
CA LEU A 97 -6.88 -7.65 -5.28
C LEU A 97 -7.84 -8.77 -4.88
N ASN A 98 -8.11 -8.82 -3.59
CA ASN A 98 -9.07 -9.73 -2.98
C ASN A 98 -9.99 -8.95 -2.02
N ALA A 99 -10.99 -9.63 -1.46
CA ALA A 99 -11.99 -9.01 -0.57
C ALA A 99 -11.38 -8.15 0.54
N LYS A 100 -10.24 -8.56 1.14
CA LYS A 100 -9.57 -7.80 2.21
C LYS A 100 -8.90 -6.53 1.68
N SER A 101 -8.55 -6.50 0.39
CA SER A 101 -7.94 -5.33 -0.27
C SER A 101 -8.90 -4.15 -0.42
N SER A 102 -10.18 -4.28 -0.05
CA SER A 102 -11.15 -3.17 -0.12
C SER A 102 -10.72 -1.97 0.72
N TYR A 103 -10.24 -2.20 1.93
CA TYR A 103 -9.70 -1.16 2.81
C TYR A 103 -8.45 -0.48 2.22
N LEU A 104 -7.60 -1.23 1.52
CA LEU A 104 -6.42 -0.67 0.86
C LEU A 104 -6.82 0.31 -0.24
N LEU A 105 -7.74 -0.08 -1.13
CA LEU A 105 -8.18 0.79 -2.20
C LEU A 105 -8.98 1.99 -1.68
N GLN A 106 -9.84 1.81 -0.68
CA GLN A 106 -10.52 2.93 -0.02
C GLN A 106 -9.51 3.93 0.56
N ALA A 107 -8.46 3.45 1.22
CA ALA A 107 -7.40 4.29 1.76
C ALA A 107 -6.57 5.02 0.67
N ILE A 108 -6.28 4.34 -0.45
CA ILE A 108 -5.61 4.90 -1.63
C ILE A 108 -6.43 6.04 -2.22
N PHE A 109 -7.74 5.87 -2.35
CA PHE A 109 -8.65 6.91 -2.84
C PHE A 109 -9.05 7.92 -1.76
N MET A 110 -8.28 8.03 -0.67
CA MET A 110 -8.49 9.01 0.40
C MET A 110 -9.91 8.99 0.97
N ASN A 111 -10.50 7.80 1.05
CA ASN A 111 -11.88 7.53 1.48
C ASN A 111 -12.99 8.12 0.59
N GLU A 112 -12.66 8.62 -0.59
CA GLU A 112 -13.65 9.20 -1.52
C GLU A 112 -14.44 8.14 -2.27
N ILE A 113 -13.87 6.95 -2.42
CA ILE A 113 -14.58 5.77 -2.93
C ILE A 113 -14.86 4.85 -1.74
N THR A 114 -16.13 4.47 -1.57
CA THR A 114 -16.53 3.68 -0.41
C THR A 114 -15.95 2.26 -0.45
N GLY A 115 -15.70 1.68 0.72
CA GLY A 115 -15.27 0.28 0.81
C GLY A 115 -16.25 -0.71 0.16
N SER A 116 -17.55 -0.38 0.14
CA SER A 116 -18.59 -1.18 -0.52
C SER A 116 -18.43 -1.18 -2.04
N ASP A 117 -18.21 -0.02 -2.65
CA ASP A 117 -18.06 0.08 -4.11
C ASP A 117 -16.77 -0.57 -4.59
N VAL A 118 -15.69 -0.37 -3.82
CA VAL A 118 -14.43 -1.08 -4.02
C VAL A 118 -14.61 -2.60 -3.90
N TYR A 119 -15.35 -3.06 -2.89
CA TYR A 119 -15.61 -4.48 -2.69
C TYR A 119 -16.37 -5.10 -3.88
N LYS A 120 -17.38 -4.39 -4.41
CA LYS A 120 -18.12 -4.83 -5.60
C LYS A 120 -17.21 -5.02 -6.81
N VAL A 121 -16.38 -4.03 -7.16
CA VAL A 121 -15.48 -4.16 -8.32
C VAL A 121 -14.48 -5.30 -8.15
N ILE A 122 -13.99 -5.55 -6.94
CA ILE A 122 -13.08 -6.68 -6.66
C ILE A 122 -13.81 -8.02 -6.89
N LEU A 123 -15.05 -8.16 -6.42
CA LEU A 123 -15.85 -9.37 -6.62
C LEU A 123 -16.30 -9.59 -8.07
N SER A 124 -16.47 -8.51 -8.82
CA SER A 124 -16.82 -8.56 -10.24
C SER A 124 -15.64 -8.83 -11.17
N LYS A 125 -14.45 -9.15 -10.61
CA LYS A 125 -13.27 -9.51 -11.40
C LYS A 125 -13.60 -10.66 -12.35
N PRO A 126 -13.39 -10.50 -13.68
CA PRO A 126 -13.61 -11.56 -14.65
C PRO A 126 -12.73 -12.79 -14.34
N ALA A 127 -13.12 -13.97 -14.82
CA ALA A 127 -12.38 -15.22 -14.60
C ALA A 127 -10.91 -15.14 -15.08
N GLN A 128 -10.66 -14.43 -16.19
CA GLN A 128 -9.32 -14.19 -16.73
C GLN A 128 -8.65 -12.92 -16.16
N GLY A 129 -9.28 -12.27 -15.19
CA GLY A 129 -8.89 -10.95 -14.70
C GLY A 129 -9.33 -9.81 -15.62
N TRP A 130 -9.07 -8.58 -15.16
CA TRP A 130 -9.20 -7.35 -15.93
C TRP A 130 -8.16 -7.30 -17.04
N LEU A 131 -8.62 -7.14 -18.29
CA LEU A 131 -7.77 -7.06 -19.47
C LEU A 131 -6.95 -5.77 -19.51
N THR A 132 -7.49 -4.69 -18.95
CA THR A 132 -6.83 -3.39 -18.84
C THR A 132 -7.14 -2.76 -17.49
N VAL A 133 -6.28 -1.84 -17.04
CA VAL A 133 -6.53 -1.04 -15.84
C VAL A 133 -7.76 -0.14 -16.04
N GLU A 134 -7.98 0.33 -17.26
CA GLU A 134 -9.11 1.17 -17.64
C GLU A 134 -10.44 0.43 -17.44
N SER A 135 -10.53 -0.84 -17.86
CA SER A 135 -11.75 -1.65 -17.69
C SER A 135 -12.13 -1.83 -16.21
N PHE A 136 -11.15 -1.93 -15.32
CA PHE A 136 -11.38 -1.96 -13.87
C PHE A 136 -11.99 -0.63 -13.38
N PHE A 137 -11.46 0.50 -13.83
CA PHE A 137 -11.94 1.82 -13.42
C PHE A 137 -13.29 2.20 -14.04
N GLU A 138 -13.55 1.82 -15.28
CA GLU A 138 -14.86 1.98 -15.92
C GLU A 138 -15.93 1.19 -15.17
N PHE A 139 -15.62 -0.06 -14.78
CA PHE A 139 -16.54 -0.84 -13.95
C PHE A 139 -16.80 -0.16 -12.60
N LEU A 140 -15.74 0.32 -11.93
CA LEU A 140 -15.87 1.03 -10.67
C LEU A 140 -16.74 2.29 -10.80
N ALA A 141 -16.52 3.11 -11.82
CA ALA A 141 -17.31 4.31 -12.08
C ALA A 141 -18.78 3.97 -12.33
N ASN A 142 -19.06 2.97 -13.16
CA ASN A 142 -20.43 2.55 -13.50
C ASN A 142 -21.20 1.93 -12.32
N ASN A 143 -20.51 1.50 -11.26
CA ASN A 143 -21.10 0.80 -10.12
C ASN A 143 -20.88 1.52 -8.78
N SER A 144 -20.44 2.77 -8.81
CA SER A 144 -20.26 3.63 -7.64
C SER A 144 -20.98 4.96 -7.82
N SER A 145 -21.07 5.76 -6.76
CA SER A 145 -21.59 7.13 -6.84
C SER A 145 -20.55 8.14 -7.32
N VAL A 146 -19.30 7.72 -7.57
CA VAL A 146 -18.18 8.58 -7.96
C VAL A 146 -18.03 8.50 -9.47
N ASP A 147 -18.08 9.65 -10.14
CA ASP A 147 -17.92 9.71 -11.58
C ASP A 147 -16.49 9.40 -12.03
N ILE A 148 -16.35 9.11 -13.33
CA ILE A 148 -15.07 8.72 -13.92
C ILE A 148 -14.02 9.85 -13.89
N ASP A 149 -14.45 11.12 -13.95
CA ASP A 149 -13.54 12.26 -13.92
C ASP A 149 -12.88 12.37 -12.55
N ARG A 150 -13.67 12.22 -11.48
CA ARG A 150 -13.15 12.19 -10.13
C ARG A 150 -12.24 10.99 -9.88
N ILE A 151 -12.59 9.81 -10.40
CA ILE A 151 -11.71 8.63 -10.35
C ILE A 151 -10.38 8.90 -11.09
N ASN A 152 -10.43 9.58 -12.24
CA ASN A 152 -9.24 9.94 -13.00
C ASN A 152 -8.35 10.94 -12.26
N GLU A 153 -8.93 11.89 -11.53
CA GLU A 153 -8.17 12.78 -10.65
C GLU A 153 -7.51 12.01 -9.49
N LEU A 154 -8.26 11.15 -8.83
CA LEU A 154 -7.79 10.38 -7.67
C LEU A 154 -6.67 9.39 -8.03
N LYS A 155 -6.71 8.80 -9.23
CA LYS A 155 -5.64 7.91 -9.70
C LYS A 155 -4.42 8.66 -10.23
N ASN A 156 -4.54 9.95 -10.56
CA ASN A 156 -3.45 10.76 -11.12
C ASN A 156 -2.53 11.30 -10.02
N VAL A 157 -1.93 10.38 -9.26
CA VAL A 157 -0.94 10.65 -8.23
C VAL A 157 0.39 10.08 -8.69
N GLU A 158 1.44 10.90 -8.68
CA GLU A 158 2.78 10.48 -9.18
C GLU A 158 3.25 9.18 -8.53
N MET A 159 3.06 9.03 -7.21
CA MET A 159 3.51 7.85 -6.47
C MET A 159 2.62 6.63 -6.66
N LEU A 160 1.46 6.74 -7.30
CA LEU A 160 0.53 5.64 -7.49
C LEU A 160 0.66 5.08 -8.90
N LYS A 161 0.68 3.75 -9.00
CA LYS A 161 0.68 3.05 -10.29
C LYS A 161 -0.27 1.88 -10.22
N PHE A 162 -1.25 1.85 -11.10
CA PHE A 162 -2.08 0.66 -11.31
C PHE A 162 -1.52 -0.17 -12.46
N SER A 163 -1.63 -1.48 -12.34
CA SER A 163 -1.27 -2.45 -13.37
C SER A 163 -2.23 -3.62 -13.32
N ASN A 164 -2.27 -4.41 -14.38
CA ASN A 164 -2.97 -5.69 -14.44
C ASN A 164 -2.01 -6.88 -14.65
N ASN A 165 -0.71 -6.63 -14.86
CA ASN A 165 0.29 -7.64 -15.21
C ASN A 165 1.69 -7.40 -14.60
N GLU A 166 1.81 -6.47 -13.65
CA GLU A 166 3.04 -6.16 -12.94
C GLU A 166 2.82 -6.33 -11.44
N TYR A 167 3.68 -7.12 -10.79
CA TYR A 167 3.56 -7.39 -9.35
C TYR A 167 4.88 -7.91 -8.77
N TYR A 168 4.90 -7.99 -7.45
CA TYR A 168 6.06 -8.43 -6.68
C TYR A 168 5.60 -9.54 -5.76
N PHE A 169 6.44 -10.54 -5.56
CA PHE A 169 6.18 -11.57 -4.58
C PHE A 169 7.50 -11.99 -3.92
N SER A 170 7.38 -12.37 -2.66
CA SER A 170 8.49 -12.94 -1.90
C SER A 170 8.31 -14.45 -1.85
N SER A 171 9.38 -15.18 -2.09
CA SER A 171 9.44 -16.62 -1.81
C SER A 171 10.34 -16.88 -0.62
N ASN A 172 9.96 -17.87 0.16
CA ASN A 172 10.69 -18.29 1.34
C ASN A 172 10.90 -19.81 1.30
N PHE A 173 12.13 -20.23 1.07
CA PHE A 173 12.52 -21.64 1.05
C PHE A 173 13.28 -21.98 2.33
N LYS A 174 12.75 -22.92 3.12
CA LYS A 174 13.42 -23.48 4.29
C LYS A 174 13.92 -24.90 3.96
N VAL A 175 15.11 -25.26 4.43
CA VAL A 175 15.64 -26.62 4.31
C VAL A 175 15.07 -27.47 5.45
N ASP A 176 14.48 -28.63 5.14
CA ASP A 176 13.74 -29.47 6.10
C ASP A 176 14.52 -29.83 7.38
N ASN A 177 15.84 -29.97 7.29
CA ASN A 177 16.71 -30.39 8.40
C ASN A 177 17.73 -29.32 8.83
N GLY A 178 17.49 -28.04 8.51
CA GLY A 178 18.38 -26.95 8.90
C GLY A 178 17.63 -25.70 9.32
N ASP A 179 18.33 -24.81 10.04
CA ASP A 179 17.85 -23.47 10.33
C ASP A 179 18.04 -22.50 9.15
N SER A 180 18.69 -22.98 8.09
CA SER A 180 18.95 -22.20 6.90
C SER A 180 17.70 -21.96 6.06
N GLN A 181 17.55 -20.70 5.65
CA GLN A 181 16.42 -20.20 4.89
C GLN A 181 16.88 -19.25 3.80
N LEU A 182 16.36 -19.44 2.58
CA LEU A 182 16.55 -18.52 1.45
C LEU A 182 15.26 -17.73 1.22
N MET A 183 15.33 -16.43 1.45
CA MET A 183 14.29 -15.49 1.07
C MET A 183 14.67 -14.79 -0.23
N SER A 184 13.76 -14.78 -1.21
CA SER A 184 13.98 -14.12 -2.50
C SER A 184 12.81 -13.19 -2.81
N LEU A 185 13.11 -11.97 -3.27
CA LEU A 185 12.11 -11.02 -3.76
C LEU A 185 12.15 -11.00 -5.30
N PHE A 186 11.00 -11.19 -5.91
CA PHE A 186 10.83 -11.21 -7.36
C PHE A 186 9.98 -10.03 -7.83
N HIS A 187 10.31 -9.52 -9.01
CA HIS A 187 9.49 -8.59 -9.78
C HIS A 187 9.04 -9.28 -11.06
N VAL A 188 7.73 -9.32 -11.27
CA VAL A 188 7.10 -9.84 -12.48
C VAL A 188 6.53 -8.67 -13.26
N LYS A 189 6.81 -8.64 -14.56
CA LYS A 189 6.23 -7.66 -15.50
C LYS A 189 5.94 -8.34 -16.82
N GLY A 190 4.66 -8.54 -17.12
CA GLY A 190 4.23 -9.36 -18.25
C GLY A 190 4.85 -10.75 -18.16
N ASN A 191 5.63 -11.13 -19.17
CA ASN A 191 6.27 -12.46 -19.24
C ASN A 191 7.69 -12.49 -18.65
N THR A 192 8.15 -11.39 -18.05
CA THR A 192 9.50 -11.28 -17.49
C THR A 192 9.47 -11.42 -15.97
N ILE A 193 10.34 -12.28 -15.43
CA ILE A 193 10.54 -12.44 -13.98
C ILE A 193 11.99 -12.08 -13.66
N THR A 194 12.18 -11.12 -12.75
CA THR A 194 13.50 -10.66 -12.29
C THR A 194 13.66 -10.92 -10.81
N VAL A 195 14.81 -11.48 -10.40
CA VAL A 195 15.17 -11.60 -8.98
C VAL A 195 15.81 -10.29 -8.55
N LEU A 196 15.19 -9.58 -7.59
CA LEU A 196 15.67 -8.29 -7.12
C LEU A 196 16.62 -8.42 -5.93
N HIS A 197 16.33 -9.34 -5.02
CA HIS A 197 17.11 -9.53 -3.81
C HIS A 197 17.06 -10.99 -3.36
N ARG A 198 18.15 -11.44 -2.73
CA ARG A 198 18.24 -12.72 -2.02
C ARG A 198 18.84 -12.48 -0.65
N ARG A 199 18.23 -13.05 0.37
CA ARG A 199 18.72 -13.05 1.74
C ARG A 199 18.83 -14.49 2.22
N PHE A 200 20.03 -14.87 2.64
CA PHE A 200 20.27 -16.11 3.35
C PHE A 200 20.20 -15.83 4.85
N ILE A 201 19.37 -16.59 5.54
CA ILE A 201 19.38 -16.67 6.99
C ILE A 201 20.01 -18.02 7.29
N LEU A 202 21.10 -18.02 8.07
CA LEU A 202 21.84 -19.20 8.47
C LEU A 202 21.47 -19.57 9.89
#